data_AF-A0A8T4LSK1-F1
#
_entry.id   AF-A0A8T4LSK1-F1
#
_cell.length_a   1.000
_cell.length_b   1.000
_cell.length_c   1.000
_cell.angle_alpha   90.00
_cell.angle_beta   90.00
_cell.angle_gamma   90.00
#
_symmetry.space_group_name_H-M   'P 1'
#
loop_
_entity.id
_entity.type
_entity.pdbx_description
1 polymer ?
#
loop_
_entity_poly.entity_id
_entity_poly.type
_entity_poly.pdbx_seq_one_letter_code
_entity_poly.pdbx_strand_id
1 'polypeptide(L)'
;MINKKGQLGDQMMIFAFIFLLVIIGGGIVIGTFVFIGPEFDFRGNEANLLAADIGECVSSEAQTGTENAGFWLDNLADKSNFAFLSKKCGLDNEAILKNNLIKICADEKNPSDCINEGSNGDDKKVVFFTSGDFVPCGFPEKEREKFIGCSIIQSGKYTIIATSKQRIRLEDI
;
A
#
# COMPACT_ATOMS: atom_id res chain seq x y z
N MET A 1 74.48 9.16 5.43
CA MET A 1 73.42 9.09 4.39
C MET A 1 72.16 8.55 5.05
N ILE A 2 71.19 9.43 5.33
CA ILE A 2 69.90 9.03 5.91
C ILE A 2 69.21 8.07 4.95
N ASN A 3 68.75 6.95 5.49
CA ASN A 3 68.26 5.77 4.77
C ASN A 3 66.88 6.07 4.13
N LYS A 4 66.89 6.81 3.01
CA LYS A 4 65.68 7.26 2.29
C LYS A 4 64.74 6.12 1.87
N LYS A 5 65.24 4.88 1.76
CA LYS A 5 64.44 3.70 1.43
C LYS A 5 63.53 3.26 2.58
N GLY A 6 63.91 3.51 3.84
CA GLY A 6 63.08 3.17 5.01
C GLY A 6 61.87 4.08 5.17
N GLN A 7 62.02 5.38 4.89
CA GLN A 7 60.91 6.35 4.98
C GLN A 7 59.81 6.10 3.94
N LEU A 8 60.18 5.59 2.75
CA LEU A 8 59.21 5.33 1.69
C LEU A 8 58.27 4.17 2.03
N GLY A 9 58.77 3.16 2.75
CA GLY A 9 57.95 2.02 3.20
C GLY A 9 56.96 2.41 4.29
N ASP A 10 57.38 3.26 5.23
CA ASP A 10 56.51 3.75 6.32
C ASP A 10 55.35 4.61 5.76
N GLN A 11 55.66 5.50 4.83
CA GLN A 11 54.64 6.32 4.16
C GLN A 11 53.64 5.47 3.35
N MET A 12 54.11 4.39 2.71
CA MET A 12 53.25 3.48 1.95
C MET A 12 52.30 2.69 2.87
N MET A 13 52.76 2.30 4.06
CA MET A 13 51.95 1.59 5.05
C MET A 13 50.82 2.48 5.59
N ILE A 14 51.13 3.75 5.91
CA ILE A 14 50.14 4.72 6.36
C ILE A 14 49.09 4.98 5.28
N PHE A 15 49.51 5.12 4.02
CA PHE A 15 48.58 5.30 2.91
C PHE A 15 47.62 4.12 2.75
N ALA A 16 48.14 2.89 2.77
CA ALA A 16 47.33 1.68 2.67
C ALA A 16 46.32 1.57 3.82
N PHE A 17 46.72 1.94 5.04
CA PHE A 17 45.84 1.97 6.20
C PHE A 17 44.68 2.98 6.02
N ILE A 18 44.98 4.21 5.60
CA ILE A 18 43.96 5.23 5.34
C ILE A 18 43.02 4.79 4.22
N PHE A 19 43.56 4.22 3.13
CA PHE A 19 42.75 3.72 2.01
C PHE A 19 41.77 2.62 2.46
N LEU A 20 42.23 1.71 3.31
CA LEU A 20 41.39 0.65 3.86
C LEU A 20 40.29 1.21 4.78
N LEU A 21 40.60 2.22 5.60
CA LEU A 21 39.60 2.93 6.40
C LEU A 21 38.54 3.63 5.54
N VAL A 22 38.94 4.23 4.42
CA VAL A 22 38.01 4.87 3.48
C VAL A 22 37.08 3.83 2.84
N ILE A 23 37.60 2.66 2.45
CA ILE A 23 36.78 1.58 1.89
C ILE A 23 35.78 1.06 2.92
N ILE A 24 36.24 0.78 4.15
CA ILE A 24 35.36 0.30 5.22
C ILE A 24 34.32 1.36 5.57
N GLY A 25 34.73 2.61 5.75
CA GLY A 25 33.82 3.72 6.05
C GLY A 25 32.79 3.94 4.95
N GLY A 26 33.23 3.93 3.68
CA GLY A 26 32.34 4.02 2.52
C GLY A 26 31.36 2.85 2.44
N GLY A 27 31.83 1.63 2.71
CA GLY A 27 30.99 0.43 2.76
C GLY A 27 29.94 0.50 3.86
N ILE A 28 30.27 1.03 5.04
CA ILE A 28 29.32 1.24 6.13
C ILE A 28 28.26 2.28 5.72
N VAL A 29 28.66 3.44 5.18
CA VAL A 29 27.72 4.50 4.79
C VAL A 29 26.79 4.06 3.66
N ILE A 30 27.31 3.38 2.63
CA ILE A 30 26.49 2.85 1.54
C ILE A 30 25.59 1.73 2.07
N GLY A 31 26.13 0.84 2.91
CA GLY A 31 25.37 -0.22 3.56
C GLY A 31 24.20 0.35 4.37
N THR A 32 24.45 1.30 5.26
CA THR A 32 23.38 1.92 6.05
C THR A 32 22.39 2.68 5.17
N PHE A 33 22.82 3.34 4.10
CA PHE A 33 21.89 4.01 3.18
C PHE A 33 20.98 3.03 2.43
N VAL A 34 21.49 1.85 2.05
CA VAL A 34 20.71 0.81 1.37
C VAL A 34 19.77 0.09 2.33
N PHE A 35 20.20 -0.19 3.56
CA PHE A 35 19.39 -0.90 4.56
C PHE A 35 18.43 0.01 5.32
N ILE A 36 18.82 1.26 5.57
CA ILE A 36 18.01 2.33 6.20
C ILE A 36 17.57 3.30 5.09
N GLY A 37 17.13 2.74 3.95
CA GLY A 37 16.41 3.52 2.96
C GLY A 37 15.14 4.13 3.56
N PRO A 38 14.41 4.98 2.81
CA PRO A 38 13.11 5.47 3.26
C PRO A 38 12.27 4.27 3.69
N GLU A 39 11.66 4.35 4.88
CA GLU A 39 10.88 3.27 5.46
C GLU A 39 9.92 2.73 4.41
N PHE A 40 10.09 1.46 4.04
CA PHE A 40 9.22 0.84 3.06
C PHE A 40 7.85 0.69 3.72
N ASP A 41 6.90 1.52 3.29
CA ASP A 41 5.52 1.44 3.75
C ASP A 41 4.85 0.21 3.12
N PHE A 42 5.01 -0.93 3.81
CA PHE A 42 4.37 -2.20 3.44
C PHE A 42 2.85 -2.05 3.35
N ARG A 43 2.25 -1.13 4.10
CA ARG A 43 0.80 -0.98 4.20
C ARG A 43 0.24 -0.23 3.01
N GLY A 44 0.89 0.85 2.60
CA GLY A 44 0.56 1.55 1.36
C GLY A 44 0.69 0.63 0.15
N ASN A 45 1.75 -0.17 0.09
CA ASN A 45 1.94 -1.13 -0.99
C ASN A 45 0.94 -2.30 -0.95
N GLU A 46 0.62 -2.83 0.23
CA GLU A 46 -0.43 -3.85 0.39
C GLU A 46 -1.80 -3.31 -0.02
N ALA A 47 -2.15 -2.10 0.39
CA ALA A 47 -3.40 -1.45 -0.01
C ALA A 47 -3.45 -1.21 -1.53
N ASN A 48 -2.34 -0.79 -2.13
CA ASN A 48 -2.23 -0.62 -3.58
C ASN A 48 -2.38 -1.94 -4.34
N LEU A 49 -1.71 -2.99 -3.89
CA LEU A 49 -1.81 -4.31 -4.48
C LEU A 49 -3.26 -4.83 -4.39
N LEU A 50 -3.88 -4.71 -3.22
CA LEU A 50 -5.25 -5.14 -2.99
C LEU A 50 -6.25 -4.36 -3.86
N ALA A 51 -6.11 -3.03 -3.96
CA ALA A 51 -6.96 -2.23 -4.84
C ALA A 51 -6.77 -2.59 -6.32
N ALA A 52 -5.52 -2.89 -6.73
CA ALA A 52 -5.20 -3.26 -8.09
C ALA A 52 -5.79 -4.62 -8.46
N ASP A 53 -5.64 -5.63 -7.59
CA ASP A 53 -6.18 -6.97 -7.78
C ASP A 53 -7.72 -6.94 -7.89
N ILE A 54 -8.38 -6.17 -7.01
CA ILE A 54 -9.83 -5.97 -7.07
C ILE A 54 -10.20 -5.22 -8.36
N GLY A 55 -9.44 -4.20 -8.74
CA GLY A 55 -9.67 -3.42 -9.95
C GLY A 55 -9.56 -4.23 -11.22
N GLU A 56 -8.55 -5.10 -11.30
CA GLU A 56 -8.34 -6.02 -12.42
C GLU A 56 -9.43 -7.08 -12.46
N CYS A 57 -9.77 -7.69 -11.32
CA CYS A 57 -10.87 -8.65 -11.21
C CYS A 57 -12.22 -8.04 -11.66
N VAL A 58 -12.55 -6.84 -11.19
CA VAL A 58 -13.78 -6.14 -11.59
C VAL A 58 -13.76 -5.78 -13.07
N SER A 59 -12.63 -5.33 -13.60
CA SER A 59 -12.50 -4.96 -15.02
C SER A 59 -12.56 -6.15 -15.96
N SER A 60 -11.95 -7.27 -15.59
CA SER A 60 -11.92 -8.49 -16.39
C SER A 60 -13.30 -9.13 -16.48
N GLU A 61 -14.02 -9.19 -15.36
CA GLU A 61 -15.42 -9.65 -15.32
C GLU A 61 -16.38 -8.70 -16.07
N ALA A 62 -16.09 -7.40 -16.11
CA ALA A 62 -16.84 -6.46 -16.94
C ALA A 62 -16.63 -6.67 -18.45
N GLN A 63 -15.46 -7.17 -18.86
CA GLN A 63 -15.10 -7.40 -20.26
C GLN A 63 -15.52 -8.79 -20.79
N THR A 64 -15.59 -9.80 -19.94
CA THR A 64 -15.99 -11.16 -20.32
C THR A 64 -17.46 -11.27 -20.74
N GLY A 65 -18.25 -10.19 -20.62
CA GLY A 65 -19.54 -10.05 -21.29
C GLY A 65 -20.60 -11.05 -20.83
N THR A 66 -20.37 -11.74 -19.70
CA THR A 66 -21.43 -12.47 -19.04
C THR A 66 -22.47 -11.45 -18.61
N GLU A 67 -23.69 -11.58 -19.10
CA GLU A 67 -24.83 -10.68 -18.85
C GLU A 67 -25.13 -10.45 -17.35
N ASN A 68 -24.47 -11.21 -16.48
CA ASN A 68 -24.51 -11.14 -15.02
C ASN A 68 -23.44 -10.22 -14.40
N ALA A 69 -22.56 -9.59 -15.20
CA ALA A 69 -21.45 -8.77 -14.68
C ALA A 69 -21.90 -7.51 -13.94
N GLY A 70 -22.91 -6.82 -14.49
CA GLY A 70 -23.62 -5.79 -13.75
C GLY A 70 -24.39 -6.38 -12.57
N PHE A 71 -25.01 -7.54 -12.76
CA PHE A 71 -25.90 -8.16 -11.77
C PHE A 71 -25.21 -8.52 -10.43
N TRP A 72 -23.97 -9.01 -10.43
CA TRP A 72 -23.30 -9.33 -9.16
C TRP A 72 -22.75 -8.10 -8.43
N LEU A 73 -22.34 -7.06 -9.16
CA LEU A 73 -21.93 -5.78 -8.56
C LEU A 73 -23.16 -5.02 -8.05
N ASP A 74 -24.25 -4.98 -8.80
CA ASP A 74 -25.47 -4.28 -8.36
C ASP A 74 -26.17 -4.97 -7.17
N ASN A 75 -25.83 -6.24 -6.88
CA ASN A 75 -26.30 -6.97 -5.70
C ASN A 75 -25.27 -7.04 -4.54
N LEU A 76 -24.09 -6.44 -4.66
CA LEU A 76 -23.01 -6.50 -3.63
C LEU A 76 -23.28 -5.68 -2.36
N ALA A 77 -24.40 -4.94 -2.31
CA ALA A 77 -24.81 -4.13 -1.17
C ALA A 77 -25.09 -4.95 0.11
N ASP A 78 -25.35 -6.25 -0.03
CA ASP A 78 -25.49 -7.14 1.11
C ASP A 78 -24.13 -7.63 1.62
N LYS A 79 -23.85 -7.46 2.92
CA LYS A 79 -22.60 -7.86 3.59
C LYS A 79 -22.26 -9.35 3.37
N SER A 80 -23.26 -10.16 3.05
CA SER A 80 -23.14 -11.58 2.71
C SER A 80 -22.35 -11.85 1.41
N ASN A 81 -22.21 -10.86 0.52
CA ASN A 81 -21.60 -11.02 -0.81
C ASN A 81 -20.08 -10.81 -0.85
N PHE A 82 -19.44 -10.51 0.28
CA PHE A 82 -17.97 -10.51 0.32
C PHE A 82 -17.37 -11.89 -0.01
N ALA A 83 -18.04 -12.97 0.40
CA ALA A 83 -17.66 -14.34 0.07
C ALA A 83 -17.69 -14.61 -1.45
N PHE A 84 -18.49 -13.85 -2.20
CA PHE A 84 -18.55 -13.94 -3.66
C PHE A 84 -17.37 -13.19 -4.29
N LEU A 85 -17.11 -11.96 -3.85
CA LEU A 85 -15.96 -11.15 -4.33
C LEU A 85 -14.64 -11.90 -4.10
N SER A 86 -14.45 -12.45 -2.91
CA SER A 86 -13.24 -13.21 -2.58
C SER A 86 -13.08 -14.48 -3.39
N LYS A 87 -14.15 -15.25 -3.58
CA LYS A 87 -14.10 -16.46 -4.40
C LYS A 87 -13.77 -16.16 -5.86
N LYS A 88 -14.29 -15.05 -6.39
CA LYS A 88 -14.09 -14.63 -7.79
C LYS A 88 -12.72 -14.01 -8.02
N CYS A 89 -12.28 -13.15 -7.11
CA CYS A 89 -11.01 -12.46 -7.21
C CYS A 89 -9.86 -13.24 -6.55
N GLY A 90 -10.09 -14.47 -6.07
CA GLY A 90 -9.07 -15.30 -5.43
C GLY A 90 -8.53 -14.74 -4.11
N LEU A 91 -9.31 -13.89 -3.45
CA LEU A 91 -8.89 -13.21 -2.24
C LEU A 91 -9.15 -14.06 -0.99
N ASP A 92 -8.26 -13.98 0.01
CA ASP A 92 -8.47 -14.62 1.30
C ASP A 92 -9.47 -13.81 2.14
N ASN A 93 -10.64 -14.42 2.38
CA ASN A 93 -11.73 -13.81 3.14
C ASN A 93 -11.30 -13.40 4.55
N GLU A 94 -10.56 -14.26 5.24
CA GLU A 94 -10.24 -14.07 6.64
C GLU A 94 -9.19 -12.96 6.79
N ALA A 95 -8.16 -13.00 5.93
CA ALA A 95 -7.11 -11.99 5.93
C ALA A 95 -7.67 -10.59 5.63
N ILE A 96 -8.56 -10.46 4.65
CA ILE A 96 -9.11 -9.15 4.27
C ILE A 96 -10.06 -8.61 5.33
N LEU A 97 -11.01 -9.40 5.83
CA LEU A 97 -11.97 -8.88 6.82
C LEU A 97 -11.27 -8.46 8.10
N LYS A 98 -10.20 -9.16 8.49
CA LYS A 98 -9.44 -8.89 9.70
C LYS A 98 -8.50 -7.70 9.55
N ASN A 99 -7.80 -7.60 8.43
CA ASN A 99 -6.67 -6.68 8.28
C ASN A 99 -6.93 -5.53 7.31
N ASN A 100 -8.00 -5.55 6.52
CA ASN A 100 -8.23 -4.57 5.47
C ASN A 100 -9.65 -3.98 5.52
N LEU A 101 -9.77 -2.79 4.95
CA LEU A 101 -11.00 -2.09 4.68
C LEU A 101 -11.09 -1.87 3.17
N ILE A 102 -12.17 -2.33 2.56
CA ILE A 102 -12.45 -2.12 1.14
C ILE A 102 -13.80 -1.40 0.98
N LYS A 103 -13.82 -0.38 0.13
CA LYS A 103 -15.04 0.32 -0.32
C LYS A 103 -15.02 0.40 -1.84
N ILE A 104 -16.13 0.06 -2.48
CA ILE A 104 -16.29 0.14 -3.93
C ILE A 104 -17.51 1.00 -4.20
N CYS A 105 -17.34 2.04 -5.03
CA CYS A 105 -18.43 2.89 -5.50
C CYS A 105 -18.60 2.78 -7.00
N ALA A 106 -19.85 2.78 -7.48
CA ALA A 106 -20.20 2.80 -8.90
C ALA A 106 -20.45 4.23 -9.39
N ASP A 107 -20.08 4.45 -10.66
CA ASP A 107 -20.32 5.66 -11.46
C ASP A 107 -19.79 6.95 -10.83
N GLU A 108 -18.83 6.83 -9.91
CA GLU A 108 -18.28 7.96 -9.17
C GLU A 108 -16.98 8.45 -9.82
N LYS A 109 -17.00 9.70 -10.29
CA LYS A 109 -15.85 10.32 -10.96
C LYS A 109 -14.90 10.97 -9.97
N ASN A 110 -15.41 11.37 -8.80
CA ASN A 110 -14.64 12.01 -7.75
C ASN A 110 -14.42 11.03 -6.58
N PRO A 111 -13.18 10.56 -6.35
CA PRO A 111 -12.92 9.63 -5.27
C PRO A 111 -13.29 10.15 -3.87
N SER A 112 -13.22 11.47 -3.67
CA SER A 112 -13.62 12.12 -2.42
C SER A 112 -15.09 11.91 -2.08
N ASP A 113 -15.96 11.86 -3.09
CA ASP A 113 -17.39 11.64 -2.88
C ASP A 113 -17.62 10.19 -2.42
N CYS A 114 -16.92 9.23 -3.04
CA CYS A 114 -16.92 7.84 -2.58
C CYS A 114 -16.37 7.65 -1.15
N ILE A 115 -15.42 8.47 -0.69
CA ILE A 115 -14.89 8.39 0.68
C ILE A 115 -15.92 8.91 1.70
N ASN A 116 -16.54 10.06 1.40
CA ASN A 116 -17.39 10.80 2.32
C ASN A 116 -18.84 10.30 2.38
N GLU A 117 -19.31 9.57 1.37
CA GLU A 117 -20.63 8.92 1.40
C GLU A 117 -20.74 7.95 2.58
N GLY A 118 -21.84 8.01 3.31
CA GLY A 118 -21.99 7.32 4.59
C GLY A 118 -21.98 5.79 4.45
N SER A 119 -21.58 5.09 5.52
CA SER A 119 -21.65 3.62 5.61
C SER A 119 -23.08 3.05 5.61
N ASN A 120 -24.09 3.92 5.59
CA ASN A 120 -25.50 3.54 5.53
C ASN A 120 -25.90 3.44 4.06
N GLY A 121 -26.18 2.21 3.60
CA GLY A 121 -26.45 1.83 2.22
C GLY A 121 -27.69 2.44 1.55
N ASP A 122 -28.07 3.67 1.89
CA ASP A 122 -29.08 4.45 1.18
C ASP A 122 -28.46 5.29 0.03
N ASP A 123 -27.13 5.47 0.03
CA ASP A 123 -26.42 6.10 -1.08
C ASP A 123 -26.25 5.09 -2.22
N LYS A 124 -27.08 5.25 -3.26
CA LYS A 124 -27.19 4.40 -4.47
C LYS A 124 -25.87 4.11 -5.21
N LYS A 125 -24.76 4.70 -4.77
CA LYS A 125 -23.45 4.59 -5.40
C LYS A 125 -22.49 3.66 -4.66
N VAL A 126 -22.68 3.38 -3.37
CA VAL A 126 -21.80 2.46 -2.64
C VAL A 126 -22.22 1.03 -2.95
N VAL A 127 -21.37 0.34 -3.71
CA VAL A 127 -21.62 -1.02 -4.18
C VAL A 127 -21.21 -2.04 -3.14
N PHE A 128 -20.07 -1.83 -2.48
CA PHE A 128 -19.51 -2.77 -1.54
C PHE A 128 -18.72 -2.08 -0.43
N PHE A 129 -18.75 -2.67 0.77
CA PHE A 129 -18.09 -2.14 1.95
C PHE A 129 -17.83 -3.20 3.03
N THR A 130 -16.59 -3.33 3.50
CA THR A 130 -16.17 -4.37 4.48
C THR A 130 -16.41 -4.03 5.95
N SER A 131 -17.25 -3.03 6.26
CA SER A 131 -17.47 -2.47 7.62
C SER A 131 -16.29 -1.69 8.22
N GLY A 132 -16.57 -0.53 8.83
CA GLY A 132 -15.60 0.32 9.52
C GLY A 132 -15.45 1.71 8.89
N ASP A 133 -15.04 2.70 9.68
CA ASP A 133 -14.95 4.09 9.21
C ASP A 133 -13.78 4.30 8.24
N PHE A 134 -14.06 4.80 7.03
CA PHE A 134 -13.08 5.20 6.00
C PHE A 134 -12.61 6.64 6.14
N VAL A 135 -13.06 7.33 7.19
CA VAL A 135 -12.65 8.68 7.54
C VAL A 135 -11.11 8.90 7.46
N PRO A 136 -10.22 7.94 7.82
CA PRO A 136 -8.78 8.06 7.56
C PRO A 136 -8.34 8.35 6.12
N CYS A 137 -9.13 7.99 5.11
CA CYS A 137 -8.82 8.28 3.70
C CYS A 137 -9.20 9.71 3.28
N GLY A 138 -9.98 10.44 4.10
CA GLY A 138 -10.53 11.77 3.79
C GLY A 138 -10.06 12.91 4.69
N PHE A 139 -9.19 12.65 5.68
CA PHE A 139 -8.75 13.68 6.63
C PHE A 139 -7.63 14.61 6.08
N PRO A 140 -7.59 15.86 6.58
CA PRO A 140 -6.43 16.74 6.41
C PRO A 140 -5.18 16.11 7.04
N GLU A 141 -4.00 16.41 6.47
CA GLU A 141 -2.69 15.77 6.71
C GLU A 141 -2.37 15.32 8.14
N LYS A 142 -2.83 16.05 9.17
CA LYS A 142 -2.47 15.83 10.58
C LYS A 142 -3.01 14.55 11.22
N GLU A 143 -4.01 13.89 10.62
CA GLU A 143 -4.50 12.58 11.11
C GLU A 143 -4.06 11.39 10.25
N ARG A 144 -3.45 11.63 9.07
CA ARG A 144 -2.91 10.58 8.18
C ARG A 144 -1.79 9.77 8.83
N GLU A 145 -1.07 10.38 9.77
CA GLU A 145 0.01 9.71 10.51
C GLU A 145 -0.48 8.52 11.36
N LYS A 146 -1.78 8.46 11.71
CA LYS A 146 -2.34 7.35 12.52
C LYS A 146 -2.92 6.21 11.69
N PHE A 147 -3.28 6.46 10.43
CA PHE A 147 -3.84 5.49 9.50
C PHE A 147 -3.18 5.67 8.14
N ILE A 148 -2.14 4.88 7.91
CA ILE A 148 -1.29 4.98 6.72
C ILE A 148 -1.84 4.08 5.61
N GLY A 149 -1.86 4.65 4.39
CA GLY A 149 -2.03 3.91 3.14
C GLY A 149 -3.48 3.64 2.77
N CYS A 150 -4.16 4.64 2.24
CA CYS A 150 -5.36 4.40 1.42
C CYS A 150 -4.92 4.37 -0.04
N SER A 151 -5.20 3.26 -0.72
CA SER A 151 -5.12 3.19 -2.16
C SER A 151 -6.46 3.52 -2.77
N ILE A 152 -6.45 4.36 -3.79
CA ILE A 152 -7.62 4.76 -4.55
C ILE A 152 -7.32 4.46 -6.00
N ILE A 153 -8.09 3.55 -6.59
CA ILE A 153 -7.95 3.17 -7.99
C ILE A 153 -9.30 3.32 -8.68
N GLN A 154 -9.28 3.93 -9.86
CA GLN A 154 -10.43 3.98 -10.76
C GLN A 154 -10.29 2.86 -11.79
N SER A 155 -11.27 1.96 -11.81
CA SER A 155 -11.35 0.85 -12.76
C SER A 155 -12.68 0.89 -13.50
N GLY A 156 -12.66 1.42 -14.73
CA GLY A 156 -13.86 1.64 -15.54
C GLY A 156 -14.82 2.61 -14.86
N LYS A 157 -16.04 2.15 -14.54
CA LYS A 157 -17.04 2.94 -13.82
C LYS A 157 -16.96 2.79 -12.30
N TYR A 158 -16.01 2.04 -11.78
CA TYR A 158 -15.89 1.77 -10.35
C TYR A 158 -14.71 2.52 -9.75
N THR A 159 -14.95 3.14 -8.60
CA THR A 159 -13.88 3.67 -7.74
C THR A 159 -13.69 2.68 -6.59
N ILE A 160 -12.47 2.17 -6.45
CA ILE A 160 -12.09 1.19 -5.44
C ILE A 160 -11.17 1.87 -4.46
N ILE A 161 -11.50 1.77 -3.18
CA ILE A 161 -10.72 2.29 -2.07
C ILE A 161 -10.35 1.11 -1.19
N ALA A 162 -9.06 0.91 -0.97
CA ALA A 162 -8.55 -0.10 -0.07
C ALA A 162 -7.62 0.53 0.96
N THR A 163 -7.66 0.06 2.20
CA THR A 163 -6.72 0.45 3.25
C THR A 163 -6.50 -0.67 4.26
N SER A 164 -5.38 -0.64 4.97
CA SER A 164 -5.01 -1.62 5.99
C SER A 164 -5.44 -1.16 7.39
N LYS A 165 -6.15 -2.03 8.11
CA LYS A 165 -6.56 -1.90 9.52
C LYS A 165 -5.41 -2.02 10.51
N GLN A 166 -4.22 -2.41 10.07
CA GLN A 166 -3.08 -2.56 10.96
C GLN A 166 -2.81 -1.23 11.68
N ARG A 167 -2.68 -1.21 13.01
CA ARG A 167 -2.31 0.01 13.73
C ARG A 167 -0.80 0.08 13.84
N ILE A 168 -0.24 1.26 13.64
CA ILE A 168 1.16 1.51 14.04
C ILE A 168 1.15 1.59 15.56
N ARG A 169 1.96 0.77 16.22
CA ARG A 169 2.35 1.12 17.57
C ARG A 169 3.34 2.27 17.42
N LEU A 170 3.02 3.42 18.01
CA LEU A 170 3.92 4.57 18.09
C LEU A 170 5.24 4.25 18.83
N GLU A 171 5.41 3.03 19.33
CA GLU A 171 6.64 2.50 19.94
C GLU A 171 7.61 1.93 18.89
N ASP A 172 7.15 1.71 17.64
CA ASP A 172 7.93 1.13 16.55
C ASP A 172 8.46 2.18 15.53
N ILE A 173 8.21 3.47 15.79
CA ILE A 173 8.78 4.65 15.09
C ILE A 173 9.68 5.40 16.07
#